data_AF-A0A847L3Y8-F1
#
_entry.id   AF-A0A847L3Y8-F1
#
_cell.length_a   1.000
_cell.length_b   1.000
_cell.length_c   1.000
_cell.angle_alpha   90.00
_cell.angle_beta   90.00
_cell.angle_gamma   90.00
#
_symmetry.space_group_name_H-M   'P 1'
#
loop_
_entity.id
_entity.type
_entity.pdbx_description
1 polymer ?
#
loop_
_entity_poly.entity_id
_entity_poly.type
_entity_poly.pdbx_seq_one_letter_code
_entity_poly.pdbx_strand_id
1 'polypeptide(L)'
;MNKTQSSLFIVGATSVLISIVLYISQWEYAPYLLIVSAILMSIVQLTTFKKRSNKTLNRLYSQQILGSILLIFSGGSMFFFSGNEWIAGIAVAAFIYLYTSFRIPQEEKKEANNK
;
A
#
# COMPACT_ATOMS: atom_id res chain seq x y z
N MET A 1 -4.95 -12.97 7.83
CA MET A 1 -4.72 -11.70 8.56
C MET A 1 -5.50 -11.70 9.86
N ASN A 2 -4.94 -11.20 10.96
CA ASN A 2 -5.74 -10.93 12.16
C ASN A 2 -6.64 -9.72 11.91
N LYS A 3 -7.86 -9.72 12.48
CA LYS A 3 -8.89 -8.68 12.24
C LYS A 3 -8.35 -7.26 12.48
N THR A 4 -7.46 -7.10 13.45
CA THR A 4 -6.79 -5.84 13.81
C THR A 4 -5.82 -5.33 12.72
N GLN A 5 -5.02 -6.20 12.12
CA GLN A 5 -4.10 -5.82 11.03
C GLN A 5 -4.85 -5.37 9.78
N SER A 6 -5.99 -6.01 9.48
CA SER A 6 -6.86 -5.60 8.37
C SER A 6 -7.44 -4.21 8.60
N SER A 7 -7.93 -3.92 9.80
CA SER A 7 -8.47 -2.60 10.13
C SER A 7 -7.41 -1.51 10.05
N LEU A 8 -6.19 -1.77 10.56
CA LEU A 8 -5.07 -0.83 10.48
C LEU A 8 -4.64 -0.54 9.04
N PHE A 9 -4.63 -1.56 8.16
CA PHE A 9 -4.36 -1.36 6.74
C PHE A 9 -5.42 -0.47 6.07
N ILE A 10 -6.71 -0.72 6.36
CA ILE A 10 -7.83 0.06 5.83
C ILE A 10 -7.71 1.52 6.28
N VAL A 11 -7.45 1.75 7.56
CA VAL A 11 -7.26 3.11 8.12
C VAL A 11 -6.11 3.84 7.42
N GLY A 12 -4.97 3.17 7.24
CA GLY A 12 -3.83 3.71 6.49
C GLY A 12 -4.20 4.06 5.04
N ALA A 13 -4.89 3.17 4.33
CA ALA A 13 -5.31 3.39 2.95
C ALA A 13 -6.31 4.55 2.81
N THR A 14 -7.31 4.66 3.69
CA THR A 14 -8.23 5.81 3.70
C THR A 14 -7.52 7.13 3.99
N SER A 15 -6.52 7.11 4.88
CA SER A 15 -5.73 8.30 5.19
C SER A 15 -4.88 8.76 4.00
N VAL A 16 -4.32 7.83 3.21
CA VAL A 16 -3.65 8.14 1.94
C VAL A 16 -4.62 8.83 0.97
N LEU A 17 -5.84 8.30 0.81
CA LEU A 17 -6.85 8.90 -0.07
C LEU A 17 -7.23 10.31 0.36
N ILE A 18 -7.45 10.52 1.67
CA ILE A 18 -7.74 11.85 2.23
C ILE A 18 -6.57 12.81 1.94
N SER A 19 -5.33 12.36 2.07
CA SER A 19 -4.15 13.18 1.80
C SER A 19 -4.07 13.61 0.33
N ILE A 20 -4.42 12.73 -0.61
CA ILE A 20 -4.49 13.05 -2.05
C ILE A 20 -5.60 14.07 -2.34
N VAL A 21 -6.76 13.92 -1.71
CA VAL A 21 -7.87 14.88 -1.85
C VAL A 21 -7.46 16.27 -1.30
N LEU A 22 -6.79 16.31 -0.15
CA LEU A 22 -6.27 17.55 0.43
C LEU A 22 -5.21 18.20 -0.46
N TYR A 23 -4.40 17.41 -1.18
CA TYR A 23 -3.44 17.94 -2.14
C TYR A 23 -4.13 18.67 -3.30
N ILE A 24 -5.24 18.13 -3.83
CA ILE A 24 -6.01 18.79 -4.90
C ILE A 24 -6.53 20.15 -4.42
N SER A 25 -6.89 20.27 -3.15
CA SER A 25 -7.26 21.53 -2.49
C SER A 25 -6.08 22.47 -2.18
N GLN A 26 -4.86 22.17 -2.66
CA GLN A 26 -3.65 22.98 -2.49
C GLN A 26 -3.22 23.19 -1.02
N TRP A 27 -3.52 22.24 -0.13
CA TRP A 27 -3.05 22.32 1.25
C TRP A 27 -1.55 22.06 1.37
N GLU A 28 -0.83 22.98 2.01
CA GLU A 28 0.63 22.95 2.19
C GLU A 28 1.11 21.71 2.97
N TYR A 29 0.27 21.16 3.84
CA TYR A 29 0.58 19.98 4.65
C TYR A 29 0.21 18.63 4.01
N ALA A 30 -0.45 18.64 2.84
CA ALA A 30 -0.89 17.42 2.15
C ALA A 30 0.23 16.39 1.89
N PRO A 31 1.43 16.77 1.40
CA PRO A 31 2.50 15.78 1.15
C PRO A 31 3.03 15.14 2.44
N TYR A 32 3.08 15.88 3.55
CA TYR A 32 3.47 15.34 4.86
C TYR A 32 2.47 14.28 5.34
N LEU A 33 1.17 14.56 5.21
CA LEU A 33 0.11 13.60 5.56
C LEU A 33 0.17 12.33 4.69
N LEU A 34 0.50 12.48 3.40
CA LEU A 34 0.68 11.34 2.50
C LEU A 34 1.84 10.44 2.93
N ILE A 35 2.99 11.01 3.29
CA ILE A 35 4.15 10.23 3.73
C ILE A 35 3.86 9.53 5.06
N VAL A 36 3.23 10.21 6.02
CA VAL A 36 2.86 9.62 7.32
C VAL A 36 1.89 8.45 7.15
N SER A 37 0.87 8.62 6.30
CA SER A 37 -0.10 7.56 6.01
C SER A 37 0.53 6.39 5.24
N ALA A 38 1.44 6.65 4.31
CA ALA A 38 2.20 5.62 3.61
C ALA A 38 3.11 4.80 4.54
N ILE A 39 3.80 5.45 5.48
CA ILE A 39 4.63 4.79 6.50
C ILE A 39 3.77 3.87 7.37
N LEU A 40 2.63 4.37 7.86
CA LEU A 40 1.70 3.58 8.66
C LEU A 40 1.23 2.34 7.89
N MET A 41 0.86 2.50 6.62
CA MET A 41 0.41 1.41 5.74
C MET A 41 1.53 0.39 5.46
N SER A 42 2.78 0.84 5.35
CA SER A 42 3.97 0.00 5.14
C SER A 42 4.30 -0.87 6.36
N ILE A 43 4.21 -0.31 7.58
CA ILE A 43 4.42 -1.05 8.83
C ILE A 43 3.43 -2.23 8.93
N VAL A 44 2.17 -2.02 8.55
CA VAL A 44 1.16 -3.09 8.54
C VAL A 44 1.51 -4.18 7.53
N GLN A 45 2.06 -3.82 6.37
CA GLN A 45 2.49 -4.81 5.36
C GLN A 45 3.70 -5.61 5.81
N LEU A 46 4.68 -4.98 6.46
CA LEU A 46 5.83 -5.67 7.05
C LEU A 46 5.41 -6.65 8.15
N THR A 47 4.47 -6.27 9.01
CA THR A 47 3.94 -7.18 10.06
C THR A 47 3.02 -8.28 9.52
N THR A 48 2.44 -8.08 8.33
CA THR A 48 1.61 -9.10 7.66
C THR A 48 2.45 -10.09 6.86
N PHE A 49 3.66 -9.71 6.45
CA PHE A 49 4.64 -10.61 5.84
C PHE A 49 5.03 -11.72 6.83
N LYS A 50 4.32 -12.83 6.78
CA LYS A 50 4.68 -14.08 7.45
C LYS A 50 5.20 -15.06 6.42
N LYS A 51 6.40 -15.61 6.65
CA LYS A 51 6.98 -16.67 5.84
C LYS A 51 6.01 -17.86 5.82
N ARG A 52 5.27 -18.03 4.72
CA ARG A 52 4.30 -19.11 4.53
C ARG A 52 4.90 -20.21 3.65
N SER A 53 4.37 -21.42 3.77
CA SER A 53 4.88 -22.62 3.08
C SER A 53 4.85 -22.47 1.54
N ASN A 54 3.92 -21.69 0.99
CA ASN A 54 3.82 -21.45 -0.45
C ASN A 54 4.70 -20.29 -0.93
N LYS A 55 5.60 -20.60 -1.87
CA LYS A 55 6.44 -19.61 -2.57
C LYS A 55 5.63 -18.55 -3.32
N THR A 56 4.45 -18.90 -3.85
CA THR A 56 3.61 -17.97 -4.62
C THR A 56 3.05 -16.85 -3.74
N LEU A 57 2.57 -17.18 -2.54
CA LEU A 57 2.08 -16.20 -1.57
C LEU A 57 3.20 -15.26 -1.11
N ASN A 58 4.41 -15.79 -0.89
CA ASN A 58 5.57 -14.99 -0.50
C ASN A 58 5.94 -13.95 -1.58
N ARG A 59 5.83 -14.29 -2.86
CA ARG A 59 6.03 -13.35 -3.98
C ARG A 59 4.96 -12.27 -4.01
N LEU A 60 3.71 -12.63 -3.71
CA LEU A 60 2.57 -11.73 -3.69
C LEU A 60 2.72 -10.66 -2.59
N TYR A 61 3.23 -11.04 -1.41
CA TYR A 61 3.55 -10.06 -0.37
C TYR A 61 4.75 -9.18 -0.72
N SER A 62 5.74 -9.68 -1.46
CA SER A 62 6.83 -8.84 -1.97
C SER A 62 6.30 -7.76 -2.92
N GLN A 63 5.27 -8.04 -3.71
CA GLN A 63 4.61 -7.03 -4.55
C GLN A 63 3.90 -5.96 -3.70
N GLN A 64 3.27 -6.36 -2.60
CA GLN A 64 2.63 -5.41 -1.67
C GLN A 64 3.67 -4.45 -1.05
N ILE A 65 4.79 -4.99 -0.58
CA ILE A 65 5.92 -4.21 -0.05
C ILE A 65 6.50 -3.29 -1.12
N LEU A 66 6.63 -3.76 -2.37
CA LEU A 66 7.04 -2.91 -3.49
C LEU A 66 6.05 -1.75 -3.72
N GLY A 67 4.75 -2.01 -3.61
CA GLY A 67 3.71 -0.98 -3.64
C GLY A 67 3.91 0.07 -2.54
N SER A 68 4.25 -0.35 -1.31
CA SER A 68 4.52 0.58 -0.19
C SER A 68 5.71 1.46 -0.46
N ILE A 69 6.80 0.85 -0.93
CA ILE A 69 8.05 1.53 -1.25
C ILE A 69 7.78 2.56 -2.35
N LEU A 70 7.00 2.19 -3.37
CA LEU A 70 6.60 3.11 -4.44
C LEU A 70 5.78 4.29 -3.90
N LEU A 71 4.91 4.04 -2.92
CA LEU A 71 4.03 5.06 -2.34
C LEU A 71 4.82 6.05 -1.48
N ILE A 72 5.78 5.56 -0.68
CA ILE A 72 6.73 6.40 0.08
C ILE A 72 7.65 7.18 -0.89
N PHE A 73 8.14 6.53 -1.94
CA PHE A 73 8.94 7.17 -2.98
C PHE A 73 8.16 8.27 -3.71
N SER A 74 6.87 8.04 -4.00
CA SER A 74 5.98 9.04 -4.61
C SER A 74 5.77 10.24 -3.68
N GLY A 75 5.61 10.00 -2.37
CA GLY A 75 5.56 11.08 -1.38
C GLY A 75 6.87 11.88 -1.29
N GLY A 76 8.03 11.23 -1.36
CA GLY A 76 9.33 11.91 -1.42
C GLY A 76 9.52 12.69 -2.72
N SER A 77 8.99 12.18 -3.84
CA SER A 77 9.02 12.84 -5.14
C SER A 77 8.20 14.14 -5.18
N MET A 78 7.23 14.33 -4.28
CA MET A 78 6.48 15.60 -4.15
C MET A 78 7.36 16.77 -3.72
N PHE A 79 8.50 16.52 -3.05
CA PHE A 79 9.45 17.58 -2.66
C PHE A 79 10.45 17.94 -3.77
N PHE A 80 10.71 17.01 -4.69
CA PHE A 80 11.75 17.19 -5.72
C PHE A 80 11.20 17.66 -7.08
N PHE A 81 9.94 17.33 -7.41
CA PHE A 81 9.36 17.66 -8.72
C PHE A 81 8.12 18.55 -8.53
N SER A 82 8.18 19.80 -9.01
CA SER A 82 7.08 20.77 -9.00
C SER A 82 5.90 20.42 -9.94
N GLY A 83 5.92 19.22 -10.53
CA GLY A 83 4.91 18.74 -11.49
C GLY A 83 3.99 17.66 -10.92
N ASN A 84 2.97 17.26 -11.69
CA ASN A 84 1.98 16.26 -11.31
C ASN A 84 2.46 14.80 -11.44
N GLU A 85 3.74 14.56 -11.69
CA GLU A 85 4.30 13.24 -12.00
C GLU A 85 4.19 12.25 -10.82
N TRP A 86 4.20 12.75 -9.59
CA TRP A 86 4.03 11.94 -8.38
C TRP A 86 2.66 11.21 -8.34
N ILE A 87 1.63 11.76 -9.00
CA ILE A 87 0.30 11.13 -9.12
C ILE A 87 0.40 9.83 -9.93
N ALA A 88 1.28 9.78 -10.94
CA ALA A 88 1.52 8.56 -11.70
C ALA A 88 2.16 7.47 -10.81
N GLY A 89 3.06 7.85 -9.90
CA GLY A 89 3.65 6.94 -8.92
C GLY A 89 2.61 6.33 -7.96
N ILE A 90 1.68 7.16 -7.46
CA ILE A 90 0.56 6.70 -6.63
C ILE A 90 -0.38 5.79 -7.43
N ALA A 91 -0.69 6.13 -8.68
CA ALA A 91 -1.54 5.32 -9.53
C ALA A 91 -0.95 3.93 -9.75
N VAL A 92 0.35 3.84 -10.08
CA VAL A 92 1.05 2.55 -10.23
C VAL A 92 1.05 1.77 -8.93
N ALA A 93 1.30 2.42 -7.79
CA ALA A 93 1.22 1.78 -6.48
C ALA A 93 -0.19 1.20 -6.21
N ALA A 94 -1.24 1.96 -6.50
CA ALA A 94 -2.62 1.54 -6.34
C ALA A 94 -2.96 0.31 -7.22
N PHE A 95 -2.48 0.27 -8.47
CA PHE A 95 -2.64 -0.90 -9.34
C PHE A 95 -1.99 -2.16 -8.76
N ILE A 96 -0.78 -2.06 -8.20
CA ILE A 96 -0.09 -3.18 -7.55
C ILE A 96 -0.86 -3.65 -6.31
N TYR A 97 -1.39 -2.72 -5.52
CA TYR A 97 -2.23 -3.05 -4.36
C TYR A 97 -3.52 -3.76 -4.74
N LEU A 98 -4.21 -3.29 -5.78
CA LEU A 98 -5.44 -3.89 -6.28
C LEU A 98 -5.18 -5.32 -6.77
N TYR A 99 -4.11 -5.52 -7.55
CA TYR A 99 -3.70 -6.84 -8.01
C TYR A 99 -3.46 -7.82 -6.85
N THR A 100 -2.76 -7.34 -5.83
CA THR A 100 -2.46 -8.13 -4.63
C THR A 100 -3.73 -8.46 -3.83
N SER A 101 -4.65 -7.49 -3.70
CA SER A 101 -5.93 -7.64 -2.98
C SER A 101 -6.81 -8.74 -3.57
N PHE A 102 -6.88 -8.87 -4.89
CA PHE A 102 -7.67 -9.92 -5.53
C PHE A 102 -7.01 -11.30 -5.46
N ARG A 103 -5.68 -11.37 -5.48
CA ARG A 103 -4.97 -12.65 -5.61
C ARG A 103 -4.65 -13.34 -4.29
N ILE A 104 -4.40 -12.60 -3.20
CA ILE A 104 -4.19 -13.18 -1.85
C ILE A 104 -5.36 -14.09 -1.42
N PRO A 105 -6.64 -13.67 -1.46
CA PRO A 105 -7.75 -14.51 -0.99
C PRO A 105 -7.98 -15.74 -1.87
N GLN A 106 -7.58 -15.70 -3.15
CA GLN A 106 -7.67 -16.86 -4.05
C GLN A 106 -6.61 -17.92 -3.72
N GLU A 107 -5.40 -17.50 -3.36
CA GLU A 107 -4.33 -18.43 -2.98
C GLU A 107 -4.52 -18.99 -1.56
N GLU A 108 -5.04 -18.19 -0.62
CA GLU A 108 -5.44 -18.72 0.70
C GLU A 108 -6.56 -19.78 0.60
N LYS A 109 -7.53 -19.59 -0.31
CA LYS A 109 -8.57 -20.60 -0.57
C LYS A 109 -8.02 -21.88 -1.21
N LYS A 110 -7.05 -21.77 -2.12
CA LYS A 110 -6.38 -22.94 -2.71
C LYS A 110 -5.56 -23.72 -1.69
N GLU A 111 -4.89 -23.03 -0.76
CA GLU A 111 -4.22 -23.68 0.38
C GLU A 111 -5.19 -24.42 1.30
N ALA A 112 -6.37 -23.84 1.54
CA ALA A 112 -7.40 -24.47 2.37
C ALA A 112 -8.05 -25.69 1.71
N ASN A 113 -8.17 -25.71 0.37
CA ASN A 113 -8.81 -26.80 -0.38
C ASN A 113 -7.85 -27.98 -0.69
N ASN A 114 -6.54 -27.75 -0.65
CA ASN A 114 -5.51 -28.79 -0.84
C ASN A 114 -5.05 -29.43 0.49
N LYS A 115 -5.74 -29.14 1.59
CA LYS A 115 -5.49 -29.66 2.94
C LYS A 115 -6.65 -30.52 3.39
#